data_AF-A0AAX2GGJ0-F1
#
_entry.id   AF-A0AAX2GGJ0-F1
#
_cell.length_a   1.000
_cell.length_b   1.000
_cell.length_c   1.000
_cell.angle_alpha   90.00
_cell.angle_beta   90.00
_cell.angle_gamma   90.00
#
_symmetry.space_group_name_H-M   'P 1'
#
loop_
_entity.id
_entity.type
_entity.pdbx_description
1 polymer ?
#
loop_
_entity_poly.entity_id
_entity_poly.type
_entity_poly.pdbx_seq_one_letter_code
_entity_poly.pdbx_strand_id
1 'polypeptide(L)'
;MDIKFTTLQMRTDKFGWAGIQYSNKEKQAILYTEDSGLTWDIVNPLNTIILSIYPIDSKSCWLYGLTKVNHKLIPTIFYTNDRGNKWNELILPIKEE
;
A
#
# COMPACT_ATOMS: atom_id res chain seq x y z
N MET A 1 -19.78 8.60 5.77
CA MET A 1 -18.34 8.42 5.46
C MET A 1 -18.18 6.95 5.24
N ASP A 2 -18.00 6.54 3.99
CA ASP A 2 -18.00 5.13 3.63
C ASP A 2 -16.57 4.69 3.40
N ILE A 3 -16.22 3.52 3.90
CA ILE A 3 -14.92 2.90 3.69
C ILE A 3 -15.15 1.71 2.76
N LYS A 4 -14.34 1.62 1.72
CA LYS A 4 -14.35 0.49 0.78
C LYS A 4 -13.01 -0.21 0.83
N PHE A 5 -13.03 -1.54 0.93
CA PHE A 5 -11.84 -2.33 0.66
C PHE A 5 -11.53 -2.25 -0.83
N THR A 6 -10.28 -1.95 -1.15
CA THR A 6 -9.72 -2.11 -2.49
C THR A 6 -9.07 -3.47 -2.64
N THR A 7 -8.66 -4.08 -1.54
CA THR A 7 -8.00 -5.40 -1.49
C THR A 7 -7.96 -5.92 -0.05
N LEU A 8 -7.98 -7.24 0.11
CA LEU A 8 -7.71 -7.94 1.37
C LEU A 8 -7.00 -9.25 1.01
N GLN A 9 -5.79 -9.45 1.54
CA GLN A 9 -4.96 -10.62 1.27
C GLN A 9 -4.35 -11.14 2.57
N MET A 10 -4.99 -12.18 3.12
CA MET A 10 -4.40 -13.01 4.17
C MET A 10 -3.43 -14.01 3.52
N ARG A 11 -2.20 -14.08 4.03
CA ARG A 11 -1.16 -15.02 3.54
C ARG A 11 -1.02 -16.25 4.41
N THR A 12 -1.44 -16.12 5.66
CA THR A 12 -1.61 -17.21 6.63
C THR A 12 -2.89 -16.95 7.43
N ASP A 13 -3.21 -17.83 8.36
CA ASP A 13 -4.26 -17.62 9.36
C ASP A 13 -3.94 -16.45 10.33
N LYS A 14 -2.67 -16.06 10.46
CA LYS A 14 -2.24 -15.00 11.39
C LYS A 14 -2.05 -13.64 10.75
N PHE A 15 -1.39 -13.56 9.60
CA PHE A 15 -1.03 -12.25 9.03
C PHE A 15 -1.59 -12.02 7.64
N GLY A 16 -1.83 -10.75 7.35
CA GLY A 16 -2.35 -10.29 6.06
C GLY A 16 -2.26 -8.78 5.91
N TRP A 17 -2.60 -8.33 4.72
CA TRP A 17 -2.60 -6.93 4.35
C TRP A 17 -3.93 -6.56 3.71
N ALA A 18 -4.37 -5.32 3.91
CA ALA A 18 -5.57 -4.79 3.28
C ALA A 18 -5.32 -3.39 2.75
N GLY A 19 -6.05 -3.02 1.69
CA GLY A 19 -6.13 -1.66 1.18
C GLY A 19 -7.55 -1.15 1.36
N ILE A 20 -7.69 0.09 1.83
CA ILE A 20 -8.97 0.77 1.97
C ILE A 20 -8.94 2.14 1.29
N GLN A 21 -10.09 2.56 0.80
CA GLN A 21 -10.35 3.89 0.29
C GLN A 21 -11.52 4.53 1.04
N TYR A 22 -11.33 5.78 1.47
CA TYR A 22 -12.37 6.57 2.11
C TYR A 22 -13.21 7.28 1.04
N SER A 23 -14.52 7.41 1.27
CA SER A 23 -15.47 7.98 0.30
C SER A 23 -15.21 9.43 -0.07
N ASN A 24 -14.47 10.18 0.75
CA ASN A 24 -13.97 11.52 0.44
C ASN A 24 -12.67 11.46 -0.38
N LYS A 25 -12.73 10.72 -1.50
CA LYS A 25 -11.91 10.63 -2.73
C LYS A 25 -10.38 10.85 -2.73
N GLU A 26 -9.72 11.17 -1.63
CA GLU A 26 -8.26 11.41 -1.61
C GLU A 26 -7.53 10.69 -0.48
N LYS A 27 -8.26 10.06 0.45
CA LYS A 27 -7.63 9.28 1.52
C LYS A 27 -7.69 7.79 1.20
N GLN A 28 -6.55 7.13 1.34
CA GLN A 28 -6.39 5.67 1.28
C GLN A 28 -5.55 5.21 2.47
N ALA A 29 -5.67 3.93 2.81
CA ALA A 29 -4.77 3.32 3.76
C ALA A 29 -4.43 1.87 3.38
N ILE A 30 -3.20 1.47 3.67
CA ILE A 30 -2.73 0.11 3.75
C ILE A 30 -2.70 -0.27 5.22
N LEU A 31 -3.26 -1.44 5.47
CA LEU A 31 -3.40 -2.02 6.78
C LEU A 31 -2.60 -3.32 6.81
N TYR A 32 -1.97 -3.60 7.94
CA TYR A 32 -1.32 -4.88 8.24
C TYR A 32 -1.90 -5.48 9.52
N THR A 33 -2.08 -6.80 9.54
CA THR A 33 -2.43 -7.55 10.75
C THR A 33 -1.44 -8.69 10.94
N GLU A 34 -1.19 -9.07 12.20
CA GLU A 34 -0.45 -10.28 12.56
C GLU A 34 -1.15 -11.16 13.60
N ASP A 35 -2.40 -10.83 13.92
CA ASP A 35 -3.21 -11.46 14.96
C ASP A 35 -4.57 -11.95 14.43
N SER A 36 -4.56 -12.54 13.23
CA SER A 36 -5.75 -13.09 12.57
C SER A 36 -6.82 -12.06 12.26
N GLY A 37 -6.43 -10.79 12.09
CA GLY A 37 -7.33 -9.69 11.76
C GLY A 37 -8.08 -9.12 12.96
N LEU A 38 -7.69 -9.45 14.20
CA LEU A 38 -8.25 -8.85 15.41
C LEU A 38 -7.83 -7.37 15.52
N THR A 39 -6.59 -7.06 15.15
CA THR A 39 -6.07 -5.68 15.08
C THR A 39 -5.39 -5.41 13.73
N TRP A 40 -5.37 -4.13 13.35
CA TRP A 40 -4.84 -3.65 12.08
C TRP A 40 -4.09 -2.33 12.25
N ASP A 41 -2.83 -2.30 11.82
CA ASP A 41 -1.98 -1.11 11.85
C ASP A 41 -1.98 -0.39 10.49
N ILE A 42 -2.00 0.94 10.50
CA ILE A 42 -1.87 1.75 9.28
C ILE A 42 -0.39 1.90 8.93
N VAL A 43 -0.01 1.38 7.76
CA VAL A 43 1.40 1.24 7.32
C VAL A 43 1.62 1.86 5.94
N ASN A 44 1.13 3.08 5.74
CA ASN A 44 1.14 3.75 4.44
C ASN A 44 2.55 4.19 3.99
N PRO A 45 2.91 4.06 2.69
CA PRO A 45 3.93 4.91 2.09
C PRO A 45 3.49 6.38 2.11
N LEU A 46 4.46 7.30 2.22
CA LEU A 46 4.19 8.74 2.27
C LEU A 46 3.75 9.26 0.90
N ASN A 47 2.84 10.26 0.87
CA ASN A 47 2.48 11.04 -0.32
C ASN A 47 2.12 10.24 -1.58
N THR A 48 1.50 9.07 -1.39
CA THR A 48 1.27 8.08 -2.46
C THR A 48 -0.21 7.81 -2.64
N ILE A 49 -0.65 7.71 -3.90
CA ILE A 49 -1.93 7.09 -4.28
C ILE A 49 -1.65 5.63 -4.58
N ILE A 50 -2.30 4.71 -3.88
CA ILE A 50 -2.05 3.28 -4.00
C ILE A 50 -3.11 2.66 -4.90
N LEU A 51 -2.64 1.90 -5.89
CA LEU A 51 -3.47 1.28 -6.90
C LEU A 51 -3.57 -0.24 -6.72
N SER A 52 -2.49 -0.87 -6.24
CA SER A 52 -2.46 -2.31 -5.97
C SER A 52 -1.45 -2.66 -4.89
N ILE A 53 -1.69 -3.78 -4.21
CA ILE A 53 -0.80 -4.35 -3.20
C ILE A 53 -0.50 -5.80 -3.53
N TYR A 54 0.69 -6.25 -3.17
CA TYR A 54 1.14 -7.63 -3.33
C TYR A 54 2.04 -8.05 -2.15
N PRO A 55 1.45 -8.62 -1.09
CA PRO A 55 2.20 -9.15 0.05
C PRO A 55 3.04 -10.35 -0.36
N ILE A 56 4.25 -10.47 0.20
CA ILE A 56 5.13 -11.63 -0.01
C ILE A 56 5.11 -12.52 1.23
N ASP A 57 5.35 -11.92 2.39
CA ASP A 57 5.45 -12.59 3.69
C ASP A 57 5.02 -11.63 4.83
N SER A 58 5.29 -12.03 6.09
CA SER A 58 4.92 -11.28 7.29
C SER A 58 5.67 -9.96 7.49
N LYS A 59 6.60 -9.61 6.61
CA LYS A 59 7.40 -8.37 6.67
C LYS A 59 7.49 -7.66 5.32
N SER A 60 7.43 -8.42 4.23
CA SER A 60 7.69 -7.93 2.89
C SER A 60 6.42 -7.76 2.07
N CYS A 61 6.29 -6.62 1.40
CA CYS A 61 5.16 -6.29 0.53
C CYS A 61 5.61 -5.35 -0.59
N TRP A 62 5.01 -5.52 -1.77
CA TRP A 62 5.16 -4.62 -2.91
C TRP A 62 3.86 -3.87 -3.15
N LEU A 63 3.96 -2.61 -3.55
CA LEU A 63 2.82 -1.81 -3.99
C LEU A 63 3.13 -1.21 -5.35
N TYR A 64 2.07 -0.99 -6.11
CA TYR A 64 2.10 -0.11 -7.27
C TYR A 64 1.15 1.06 -7.03
N GLY A 65 1.62 2.27 -7.35
CA GLY A 65 0.89 3.50 -7.08
C GLY A 65 1.42 4.69 -7.87
N LEU A 66 1.03 5.88 -7.43
CA LEU A 66 1.43 7.15 -8.00
C LEU A 66 2.04 8.04 -6.90
N THR A 67 3.26 8.51 -7.11
CA THR A 67 3.89 9.56 -6.29
C THR A 67 3.65 10.92 -6.95
N LYS A 68 3.37 11.94 -6.13
CA LYS A 68 3.27 13.32 -6.62
C LYS A 68 4.64 13.98 -6.67
N VAL A 69 5.16 14.24 -7.88
CA VAL A 69 6.44 14.93 -8.13
C VAL A 69 6.16 16.18 -8.97
N ASN A 70 6.49 17.36 -8.46
CA ASN A 70 6.27 18.64 -9.15
C ASN A 70 4.84 18.80 -9.72
N HIS A 71 3.83 18.51 -8.89
CA HIS A 71 2.41 18.53 -9.26
C HIS A 71 1.96 17.50 -10.31
N LYS A 72 2.85 16.61 -10.78
CA LYS A 72 2.52 15.48 -11.66
C LYS A 72 2.44 14.19 -10.86
N LEU A 73 1.54 13.29 -11.28
CA LEU A 73 1.46 11.93 -10.75
C LEU A 73 2.36 11.03 -11.59
N ILE A 74 3.32 10.36 -10.94
CA ILE A 74 4.29 9.49 -11.61
C ILE A 74 4.09 8.04 -11.14
N PRO A 75 3.97 7.06 -12.06
CA PRO A 75 3.96 5.64 -11.73
C PRO A 75 5.17 5.26 -10.89
N THR A 76 4.91 4.72 -9.70
CA THR A 76 5.94 4.41 -8.72
C THR A 76 5.68 3.04 -8.12
N ILE A 77 6.75 2.26 -7.97
CA ILE A 77 6.73 1.00 -7.23
C ILE A 77 7.21 1.27 -5.82
N PHE A 78 6.58 0.65 -4.83
CA PHE A 78 6.98 0.73 -3.44
C PHE A 78 7.27 -0.64 -2.90
N TYR A 79 8.25 -0.73 -2.00
CA TYR A 79 8.63 -1.97 -1.35
C TYR A 79 9.00 -1.75 0.11
N THR A 80 8.51 -2.64 0.97
CA THR A 80 8.90 -2.76 2.37
C THR A 80 9.45 -4.16 2.64
N ASN A 81 10.34 -4.27 3.61
CA ASN A 81 10.76 -5.52 4.26
C ASN A 81 10.68 -5.47 5.79
N ASP A 82 10.02 -4.46 6.34
CA ASP A 82 9.89 -4.22 7.78
C ASP A 82 8.44 -3.94 8.19
N ARG A 83 7.48 -4.56 7.51
CA ARG A 83 6.02 -4.44 7.75
C ARG A 83 5.45 -3.06 7.44
N GLY A 84 6.14 -2.28 6.62
CA GLY A 84 5.70 -0.95 6.21
C GLY A 84 6.01 0.11 7.26
N ASN A 85 6.92 -0.20 8.21
CA ASN A 85 7.58 0.82 9.02
C ASN A 85 8.41 1.76 8.11
N LYS A 86 8.99 1.21 7.04
CA LYS A 86 9.65 1.98 5.99
C LYS A 86 9.27 1.44 4.60
N TRP A 87 8.94 2.37 3.71
CA TRP A 87 8.77 2.10 2.30
C TRP A 87 9.93 2.68 1.49
N ASN A 88 10.46 1.88 0.59
CA ASN A 88 11.41 2.32 -0.44
C ASN A 88 10.62 2.59 -1.72
N GLU A 89 10.94 3.69 -2.40
CA GLU A 89 10.26 4.14 -3.61
C GLU A 89 11.17 3.92 -4.82
N LEU A 90 10.61 3.37 -5.90
CA LEU A 90 11.28 3.19 -7.18
C LEU A 90 10.41 3.79 -8.28
N ILE A 91 10.82 4.95 -8.78
CA ILE A 91 10.25 5.53 -10.00
C ILE A 91 10.86 4.79 -11.19
N LEU A 92 10.02 4.15 -12.00
CA LEU A 92 10.49 3.43 -13.18
C LEU A 92 11.02 4.42 -14.23
N PRO A 93 12.18 4.17 -14.84
CA PRO A 93 12.75 5.04 -15.88
C PRO A 93 12.06 4.81 -17.23
N ILE A 94 10.73 4.93 -17.27
CA ILE A 94 9.95 4.79 -18.51
C ILE A 94 10.14 6.07 -19.33
N LYS A 95 10.60 5.92 -20.57
CA LYS A 95 10.59 6.99 -21.57
C LYS A 95 9.36 6.79 -22.46
N GLU A 96 8.65 7.86 -22.75
CA GLU A 96 7.71 7.86 -23.87
C GLU A 96 8.56 7.78 -25.15
N GLU A 97 8.37 6.73 -25.95
CA GLU A 97 8.96 6.60 -27.30
C GLU A 97 8.24 7.50 -28.30
#